data_AF-A0A1A9NNR4-F1
#
_entry.id   AF-A0A1A9NNR4-F1
#
_cell.length_a   1.000
_cell.length_b   1.000
_cell.length_c   1.000
_cell.angle_alpha   90.00
_cell.angle_beta   90.00
_cell.angle_gamma   90.00
#
_symmetry.space_group_name_H-M   'P 1'
#
loop_
_entity.id
_entity.type
_entity.pdbx_description
1 polymer ?
#
loop_
_entity_poly.entity_id
_entity_poly.type
_entity_poly.pdbx_seq_one_letter_code
_entity_poly.pdbx_strand_id
1 'polypeptide(L)' 'MSKDHFLHLQHSETVVAGMAATLLAAYIQKGDLNEQNEDVLIEKSIALSIKLAACTDKLVKSDEEWVKKGNDSAYLLG' A
#
# COMPACT_ATOMS: atom_id res chain seq x y z
N MET A 1 -18.36 10.02 24.94
CA MET A 1 -16.99 10.55 24.70
C MET A 1 -16.37 9.69 23.63
N SER A 2 -16.38 10.15 22.38
CA SER A 2 -15.61 9.51 21.31
C SER A 2 -14.13 9.58 21.70
N LYS A 3 -13.44 8.43 21.74
CA LYS A 3 -11.99 8.44 21.83
C LYS A 3 -11.48 8.83 20.45
N ASP A 4 -10.94 10.03 20.33
CA ASP A 4 -10.30 10.43 19.07
C ASP A 4 -8.99 9.64 18.93
N HIS A 5 -8.89 8.88 17.85
CA HIS A 5 -7.69 8.12 17.50
C HIS A 5 -6.93 8.89 16.43
N PHE A 6 -5.80 9.49 16.81
CA PHE A 6 -4.90 10.17 15.88
C PHE A 6 -3.91 9.17 15.28
N LEU A 7 -3.93 9.02 13.96
CA LEU A 7 -3.01 8.18 13.21
C LEU A 7 -2.18 9.05 12.27
N HIS A 8 -0.88 8.79 12.21
CA HIS A 8 0.07 9.52 11.33
C HIS A 8 0.54 8.60 10.21
N LEU A 9 -0.38 8.15 9.37
CA LEU A 9 -0.07 7.25 8.26
C LEU A 9 0.53 8.02 7.07
N GLN A 10 1.61 7.49 6.51
CA GLN A 10 2.15 7.93 5.24
C GLN A 10 1.24 7.53 4.07
N HIS A 11 1.44 8.12 2.89
CA HIS A 11 0.61 7.82 1.72
C HIS A 11 0.64 6.32 1.35
N SER A 12 1.82 5.72 1.32
CA SER A 12 1.99 4.28 1.07
C SER A 12 1.27 3.41 2.09
N GLU A 13 1.30 3.78 3.37
CA GLU A 13 0.62 3.07 4.45
C GLU A 13 -0.90 3.15 4.30
N THR A 14 -1.42 4.30 3.85
CA THR A 14 -2.85 4.50 3.57
C THR A 14 -3.32 3.61 2.41
N VAL A 15 -2.52 3.50 1.34
CA VAL A 15 -2.82 2.63 0.20
C VAL A 15 -2.87 1.17 0.63
N VAL A 16 -1.87 0.71 1.39
CA VAL A 16 -1.81 -0.67 1.91
C VAL A 16 -2.98 -0.94 2.85
N ALA A 17 -3.33 0.00 3.74
CA ALA A 17 -4.47 -0.14 4.65
C ALA A 17 -5.80 -0.25 3.88
N GLY A 18 -6.01 0.56 2.83
CA GLY A 18 -7.20 0.48 1.98
C GLY A 18 -7.33 -0.85 1.22
N MET A 19 -6.21 -1.35 0.68
CA MET A 19 -6.18 -2.69 0.06
C MET A 19 -6.46 -3.78 1.09
N ALA A 20 -5.88 -3.67 2.30
CA ALA A 20 -6.08 -4.65 3.37
C ALA A 20 -7.53 -4.68 3.85
N ALA A 21 -8.17 -3.51 3.96
CA ALA A 21 -9.60 -3.42 4.27
C ALA A 21 -10.47 -4.13 3.22
N THR A 22 -10.10 -4.03 1.94
CA THR A 22 -10.81 -4.73 0.86
C THR A 22 -10.67 -6.25 0.97
N LEU A 23 -9.47 -6.74 1.26
CA LEU A 23 -9.23 -8.17 1.49
C LEU A 23 -9.96 -8.69 2.74
N LEU A 24 -9.94 -7.92 3.82
CA LEU A 24 -10.65 -8.25 5.05
C LEU A 24 -12.16 -8.30 4.83
N ALA A 25 -12.72 -7.36 4.07
CA ALA A 25 -14.13 -7.38 3.69
C ALA A 25 -14.50 -8.66 2.92
N ALA A 26 -13.62 -9.18 2.06
CA ALA A 26 -13.84 -10.46 1.38
C ALA A 26 -13.86 -11.65 2.35
N TYR A 27 -12.96 -11.69 3.35
CA TYR A 27 -12.99 -12.71 4.40
C TYR A 27 -14.28 -12.64 5.24
N ILE A 28 -14.75 -11.42 5.56
CA ILE A 28 -16.02 -11.21 6.27
C ILE A 28 -17.20 -11.74 5.45
N GLN A 29 -17.28 -11.39 4.17
CA GLN A 29 -18.36 -11.83 3.28
C GLN A 29 -18.40 -13.35 3.12
N LYS A 30 -17.26 -14.01 3.19
CA LYS A 30 -17.14 -15.47 3.12
C LYS A 30 -17.52 -16.17 4.43
N GLY A 31 -17.74 -15.43 5.51
CA GLY A 31 -18.02 -15.97 6.85
C GLY A 31 -16.79 -16.55 7.53
N ASP A 32 -15.59 -16.19 7.08
CA ASP A 32 -14.34 -16.71 7.64
C ASP A 32 -13.94 -15.95 8.93
N LEU A 33 -14.52 -14.77 9.23
CA LEU A 33 -14.20 -13.96 10.41
C LEU A 33 -14.96 -14.43 11.66
N ASN A 34 -14.22 -14.66 12.74
CA ASN A 34 -14.73 -14.90 14.09
C ASN A 34 -13.82 -14.24 15.14
N GLU A 35 -14.30 -14.18 16.39
CA GLU A 35 -13.58 -13.50 17.49
C GLU A 35 -12.20 -14.10 17.81
N GLN A 36 -11.92 -15.33 17.39
CA GLN A 36 -10.65 -16.01 17.66
C GLN A 36 -9.62 -15.81 16.55
N ASN A 37 -10.04 -15.33 15.37
CA ASN A 37 -9.17 -15.21 14.20
C ASN A 37 -9.11 -13.80 13.60
N GLU A 38 -9.75 -12.82 14.24
CA GLU A 38 -9.78 -11.43 13.79
C GLU A 38 -8.38 -10.88 13.55
N ASP A 39 -7.51 -10.92 14.57
CA ASP A 39 -6.13 -10.42 14.48
C ASP A 39 -5.36 -11.12 13.36
N VAL A 40 -5.52 -12.44 13.23
CA VAL A 40 -4.86 -13.25 12.21
C VAL A 40 -5.30 -12.86 10.80
N LEU A 41 -6.59 -12.58 10.61
CA LEU A 41 -7.12 -12.16 9.31
C LEU A 41 -6.72 -10.74 8.97
N ILE A 42 -6.63 -9.85 9.96
CA ILE A 42 -6.09 -8.49 9.79
C ILE A 42 -4.63 -8.56 9.33
N GLU A 43 -3.78 -9.25 10.07
CA GLU A 43 -2.36 -9.42 9.72
C GLU A 43 -2.17 -10.03 8.33
N LYS A 44 -2.95 -11.08 8.02
CA LYS A 44 -2.91 -11.74 6.72
C LYS A 44 -3.34 -10.80 5.59
N SER A 45 -4.36 -9.98 5.81
CA SER A 45 -4.84 -9.01 4.83
C SER A 45 -3.79 -7.93 4.56
N ILE A 46 -3.12 -7.43 5.59
CA ILE A 46 -2.01 -6.47 5.45
C ILE A 46 -0.84 -7.10 4.68
N ALA A 47 -0.42 -8.32 5.06
CA ALA A 47 0.67 -9.02 4.39
C ALA A 47 0.39 -9.27 2.89
N LEU A 48 -0.85 -9.64 2.56
CA LEU A 48 -1.28 -9.80 1.16
C LEU A 48 -1.28 -8.48 0.41
N SER A 49 -1.75 -7.39 1.03
CA SER A 49 -1.72 -6.04 0.43
C SER A 49 -0.31 -5.56 0.13
N ILE A 50 0.64 -5.78 1.05
CA ILE A 50 2.05 -5.46 0.83
C ILE A 50 2.60 -6.28 -0.35
N LYS A 51 2.28 -7.58 -0.40
CA LYS A 51 2.70 -8.46 -1.49
C LYS A 51 2.14 -8.01 -2.85
N LEU A 52 0.88 -7.58 -2.88
CA LEU A 52 0.25 -7.02 -4.08
C LEU A 52 0.94 -5.72 -4.50
N ALA A 53 1.11 -4.77 -3.59
CA ALA A 53 1.78 -3.50 -3.88
C ALA A 53 3.21 -3.72 -4.41
N ALA A 54 4.00 -4.58 -3.77
CA ALA A 54 5.35 -4.91 -4.21
C ALA A 54 5.39 -5.64 -5.56
N CYS A 55 4.36 -6.43 -5.88
CA CYS A 55 4.25 -7.08 -7.19
C CYS A 55 3.92 -6.04 -8.28
N THR A 56 2.98 -5.15 -8.00
CA THR A 56 2.61 -4.04 -8.90
C THR A 56 3.82 -3.15 -9.16
N ASP A 57 4.55 -2.72 -8.13
CA ASP A 57 5.77 -1.91 -8.26
C ASP A 57 6.83 -2.56 -9.17
N LYS A 58 7.02 -3.88 -9.05
CA LYS A 58 7.97 -4.62 -9.90
C LYS A 58 7.51 -4.77 -11.35
N LEU A 59 6.21 -4.92 -11.58
CA LEU A 59 5.67 -5.29 -12.89
C LEU A 59 5.17 -4.08 -13.68
N VAL A 60 4.72 -3.04 -13.00
CA VAL A 60 4.21 -1.79 -13.58
C VAL A 60 5.34 -0.79 -13.60
N LYS A 61 6.12 -0.79 -14.68
CA LYS A 61 7.04 0.30 -14.98
C LYS A 61 6.25 1.44 -15.61
N SER A 62 6.19 2.58 -14.95
CA SER A 62 5.66 3.80 -15.56
C SER A 62 6.71 4.38 -16.51
N ASP A 63 6.32 4.73 -17.74
CA ASP A 63 7.20 5.38 -18.72
C ASP A 63 7.84 6.68 -18.18
N GLU A 64 7.21 7.30 -17.17
CA GLU A 64 7.71 8.52 -16.49
C GLU A 64 8.92 8.28 -15.57
N GLU A 65 9.18 7.05 -15.12
CA GLU A 65 10.39 6.73 -14.32
C GLU A 65 11.69 6.78 -15.13
N TRP A 66 11.56 6.84 -16.47
CA TRP A 66 12.68 6.92 -17.41
C TRP A 66 12.97 8.33 -17.95
N VAL A 67 12.43 9.39 -17.35
CA VAL A 67 13.09 10.70 -17.45
C VAL A 67 14.33 10.63 -16.57
N LYS A 68 15.35 9.90 -17.06
CA LYS A 68 16.74 10.10 -16.66
C LYS A 68 16.92 11.62 -16.65
N LYS A 69 17.30 12.15 -15.49
CA LYS A 69 17.97 13.45 -15.43
C LYS A 69 19.12 13.37 -16.42
N GLY A 70 18.86 13.84 -17.64
CA GLY A 70 19.88 14.17 -18.61
C GLY A 70 20.82 15.08 -17.85
N ASN A 71 22.03 14.60 -17.67
CA ASN A 71 23.09 15.29 -16.98
C ASN A 71 23.55 16.43 -17.91
N ASP A 72 22.70 17.44 -18.14
CA ASP A 72 23.03 18.60 -18.95
C ASP A 72 23.81 19.59 -18.10
N SER A 73 25.01 19.14 -17.72
CA SER A 73 26.12 19.99 -17.28
C SER A 73 26.73 20.76 -18.46
N ALA A 74 25.89 21.25 -19.40
CA ALA A 74 26.32 21.83 -20.67
C ALA A 74 25.97 23.32 -20.85
N TYR A 75 25.44 24.01 -19.83
CA TYR A 75 25.01 25.40 -19.95
C TYR A 75 25.94 26.45 -19.29
N LEU A 76 27.17 26.09 -18.89
CA LEU A 76 28.11 27.05 -18.25
C LEU A 76 29.43 27.26 -19.03
N LEU A 77 29.42 27.13 -20.35
CA LEU A 77 30.50 27.62 -21.21
C LEU A 77 29.90 28.37 -22.41
N GLY A 78 29.74 29.68 -22.23
CA GLY A 78 29.30 30.64 -23.23
C GLY A 78 29.17 32.02 -22.62
#